data_AF-A0A0C1HXJ1-F1
#
_entry.id   AF-A0A0C1HXJ1-F1
#
_cell.length_a   1.000
_cell.length_b   1.000
_cell.length_c   1.000
_cell.angle_alpha   90.00
_cell.angle_beta   90.00
_cell.angle_gamma   90.00
#
_symmetry.space_group_name_H-M   'P 1'
#
loop_
_entity.id
_entity.type
_entity.pdbx_description
1 polymer ?
#
loop_
_entity_poly.entity_id
_entity_poly.type
_entity_poly.pdbx_seq_one_letter_code
_entity_poly.pdbx_strand_id
1 'polypeptide(L)'
;MKKNNVEIIKADSLVRRRGINVERHLKRVAAYCRVSSDSEDQKNSYESQVRHYKDDISQCSDWELADIYADEGISGTQTGKRQDFQRLITDCMNGEIDYIVTKAIARFARNTLDTLKYVRMLKDMQIGVYFEEENIDTLTMDGELLLTILSSVAQQEVENTSAHVKKGLKMKMQRGELIGFQGCLGYDYDIETKKLSINKEEAIIVRYIFERYLEGIGGKVIARELDELGYKSPRGLDHWNDTTVLGIIKNEKYKGDILMGKTFTVDPISKRRLSNLGEEDKYYIKDNHEAIISKEDFEKAQEIRLRRAGNKKTAANVNGKRERYSKMYAFSSMLECGFCGSLLSRRSWHCRSDYRKVVWHCVTSIKKGKKYCKHSKGLEEVAIEGAFMEAYRQLYHSNENIMTDLLETIESELNDNSLNKELKKITNKLHALLKKEENLVNLRLEGEISDSIYTEKYNEISSEKEYLAEEKVNIEATLKSEIDVKKRLTEFKQLLSSQKILTEFDRTVFESIVEKIIVGGVNSDGKIDPAMSTIIFKTGETQNKNGKKFKSKRKNAKLKSDKLCSQNSDENKKLYSQEIDNTCGGSITAYTR
;
A
#
# COMPACT_ATOMS: atom_id res chain seq x y z
N MET A 1 38.51 -27.51 45.53
CA MET A 1 37.36 -27.75 44.65
C MET A 1 36.50 -28.83 45.29
N LYS A 2 35.27 -28.50 45.75
CA LYS A 2 34.34 -29.51 46.27
C LYS A 2 33.87 -30.38 45.11
N LYS A 3 34.19 -31.68 45.12
CA LYS A 3 33.60 -32.65 44.19
C LYS A 3 32.12 -32.78 44.56
N ASN A 4 31.24 -32.39 43.65
CA ASN A 4 29.82 -32.71 43.79
C ASN A 4 29.66 -34.23 43.61
N ASN A 5 29.16 -34.91 44.63
CA ASN A 5 28.75 -36.31 44.51
C ASN A 5 27.49 -36.34 43.65
N VAL A 6 27.61 -36.87 42.43
CA VAL A 6 26.48 -37.16 41.55
C VAL A 6 26.14 -38.63 41.74
N GLU A 7 24.96 -38.89 42.29
CA GLU A 7 24.40 -40.23 42.38
C GLU A 7 23.63 -40.54 41.08
N ILE A 8 24.03 -41.59 40.36
CA ILE A 8 23.34 -42.00 39.13
C ILE A 8 22.11 -42.81 39.54
N ILE A 9 20.95 -42.16 39.55
CA ILE A 9 19.68 -42.88 39.59
C ILE A 9 19.52 -43.54 38.22
N LYS A 10 19.67 -44.86 38.17
CA LYS A 10 19.48 -45.63 36.93
C LYS A 10 18.05 -45.41 36.43
N ALA A 11 17.93 -45.08 35.15
CA ALA A 11 16.63 -44.97 34.51
C ALA A 11 15.87 -46.29 34.64
N ASP A 12 14.63 -46.22 35.11
CA ASP A 12 13.68 -47.32 35.03
C ASP A 12 13.44 -47.61 33.54
N SER A 13 13.51 -48.88 33.12
CA SER A 13 13.33 -49.25 31.69
C SER A 13 11.88 -49.07 31.21
N LEU A 14 10.99 -48.67 32.10
CA LEU A 14 9.55 -48.50 31.86
C LEU A 14 9.21 -47.07 31.43
N VAL A 15 8.81 -46.92 30.16
CA VAL A 15 8.28 -45.65 29.62
C VAL A 15 6.87 -45.41 30.17
N ARG A 16 6.75 -44.52 31.16
CA ARG A 16 5.45 -44.13 31.75
C ARG A 16 4.68 -43.20 30.80
N ARG A 17 3.63 -43.69 30.13
CA ARG A 17 2.63 -42.82 29.48
C ARG A 17 1.67 -42.26 30.53
N ARG A 18 1.29 -40.98 30.43
CA ARG A 18 0.35 -40.33 31.36
C ARG A 18 -1.00 -41.07 31.33
N GLY A 19 -1.32 -41.78 32.41
CA GLY A 19 -2.71 -42.12 32.76
C GLY A 19 -3.02 -43.58 33.07
N ILE A 20 -2.18 -44.55 32.72
CA ILE A 20 -2.49 -45.98 32.96
C ILE A 20 -1.21 -46.71 33.42
N ASN A 21 -1.15 -47.03 34.72
CA ASN A 21 -0.16 -47.95 35.29
C ASN A 21 -0.58 -49.38 34.94
N VAL A 22 -0.02 -49.96 33.87
CA VAL A 22 -0.05 -51.41 33.67
C VAL A 22 1.35 -51.85 33.25
N GLU A 23 1.99 -52.67 34.08
CA GLU A 23 3.11 -53.51 33.68
C GLU A 23 2.62 -54.42 32.55
N ARG A 24 3.01 -54.16 31.31
CA ARG A 24 2.70 -55.03 30.18
C ARG A 24 3.97 -55.68 29.68
N HIS A 25 4.05 -57.00 29.83
CA HIS A 25 5.18 -57.82 29.40
C HIS A 25 5.19 -58.07 27.88
N LEU A 26 4.08 -57.86 27.17
CA LEU A 26 3.92 -58.14 25.74
C LEU A 26 3.46 -56.90 24.98
N LYS A 27 4.00 -56.70 23.77
CA LYS A 27 3.57 -55.66 22.82
C LYS A 27 2.31 -56.12 22.09
N ARG A 28 1.24 -55.33 22.12
CA ARG A 28 0.02 -55.64 21.35
C ARG A 28 0.23 -55.27 19.88
N VAL A 29 0.27 -56.26 19.02
CA VAL A 29 0.64 -56.13 17.60
C VAL A 29 -0.59 -56.28 16.73
N ALA A 30 -0.78 -55.35 15.80
CA ALA A 30 -1.76 -55.46 14.75
C ALA A 30 -1.09 -55.75 13.40
N ALA A 31 -1.70 -56.58 12.56
CA ALA A 31 -1.28 -56.71 11.17
C ALA A 31 -2.21 -55.89 10.25
N TYR A 32 -1.65 -55.21 9.26
CA TYR A 32 -2.43 -54.50 8.25
C TYR A 32 -2.18 -55.07 6.86
N CYS A 33 -3.27 -55.52 6.23
CA CYS A 33 -3.27 -56.13 4.91
C CYS A 33 -4.02 -55.26 3.91
N ARG A 34 -3.50 -55.18 2.68
CA ARG A 34 -4.23 -54.57 1.55
C ARG A 34 -4.29 -55.55 0.39
N VAL A 35 -5.46 -56.15 0.20
CA VAL A 35 -5.74 -57.15 -0.85
C VAL A 35 -6.12 -56.44 -2.15
N SER A 36 -5.95 -57.05 -3.33
CA SER A 36 -6.42 -56.46 -4.61
C SER A 36 -7.85 -56.90 -4.91
N SER A 37 -8.70 -56.03 -5.47
CA SER A 37 -10.07 -56.42 -5.86
C SER A 37 -10.12 -57.20 -7.18
N ASP A 38 -11.00 -58.21 -7.21
CA ASP A 38 -11.54 -58.97 -8.37
C ASP A 38 -10.92 -60.35 -8.71
N SER A 39 -11.14 -61.37 -7.86
CA SER A 39 -11.45 -62.78 -8.26
C SER A 39 -11.69 -63.73 -7.05
N GLU A 40 -12.38 -64.86 -7.27
CA GLU A 40 -12.62 -65.92 -6.26
C GLU A 40 -11.31 -66.57 -5.75
N ASP A 41 -10.24 -66.55 -6.56
CA ASP A 41 -8.89 -67.05 -6.21
C ASP A 41 -8.20 -66.22 -5.09
N GLN A 42 -8.74 -65.04 -4.75
CA GLN A 42 -8.16 -64.13 -3.75
C GLN A 42 -8.61 -64.40 -2.30
N LYS A 43 -9.74 -65.09 -2.07
CA LYS A 43 -10.16 -65.47 -0.69
C LYS A 43 -9.10 -66.34 -0.02
N ASN A 44 -8.53 -67.27 -0.79
CA ASN A 44 -7.40 -68.10 -0.37
C ASN A 44 -6.14 -67.25 -0.08
N SER A 45 -5.93 -66.15 -0.82
CA SER A 45 -4.81 -65.22 -0.61
C SER A 45 -4.96 -64.38 0.66
N TYR A 46 -6.18 -63.95 1.00
CA TYR A 46 -6.45 -63.24 2.26
C TYR A 46 -6.32 -64.16 3.47
N GLU A 47 -6.93 -65.35 3.43
CA GLU A 47 -6.82 -66.34 4.50
C GLU A 47 -5.36 -66.79 4.70
N SER A 48 -4.58 -66.91 3.62
CA SER A 48 -3.14 -67.20 3.70
C SER A 48 -2.34 -66.04 4.32
N GLN A 49 -2.66 -64.78 4.00
CA GLN A 49 -2.04 -63.61 4.64
C GLN A 49 -2.39 -63.51 6.12
N VAL A 50 -3.65 -63.73 6.48
CA VAL A 50 -4.10 -63.77 7.88
C VAL A 50 -3.38 -64.88 8.65
N ARG A 51 -3.24 -66.07 8.05
CA ARG A 51 -2.53 -67.20 8.65
C ARG A 51 -1.04 -66.89 8.84
N HIS A 52 -0.40 -66.33 7.81
CA HIS A 52 0.99 -65.89 7.88
C HIS A 52 1.22 -64.90 9.02
N TYR A 53 0.44 -63.83 9.11
CA TYR A 53 0.60 -62.85 10.19
C TYR A 53 0.28 -63.42 11.58
N LYS A 54 -0.69 -64.33 11.69
CA LYS A 54 -0.95 -65.05 12.96
C LYS A 54 0.25 -65.89 13.38
N ASP A 55 0.80 -66.67 12.45
CA ASP A 55 1.93 -67.55 12.71
C ASP A 55 3.18 -66.74 13.04
N ASP A 56 3.51 -65.72 12.25
CA ASP A 56 4.67 -64.85 12.45
C ASP A 56 4.62 -64.08 13.77
N ILE A 57 3.48 -63.49 14.11
CA ILE A 57 3.31 -62.77 15.38
C ILE A 57 3.39 -63.74 16.57
N SER A 58 2.84 -64.94 16.44
CA SER A 58 2.88 -65.96 17.51
C SER A 58 4.27 -66.53 17.77
N GLN A 59 5.19 -66.45 16.81
CA GLN A 59 6.58 -66.88 16.96
C GLN A 59 7.43 -65.89 17.77
N CYS A 60 6.97 -64.66 17.93
CA CYS A 60 7.64 -63.64 18.74
C CYS A 60 7.14 -63.70 20.19
N SER A 61 8.01 -64.15 21.12
CA SER A 61 7.68 -64.29 22.54
C SER A 61 7.23 -63.01 23.24
N ASP A 62 7.57 -61.86 22.66
CA ASP A 62 7.31 -60.53 23.23
C ASP A 62 6.07 -59.86 22.63
N TRP A 63 5.35 -60.54 21.72
CA TRP A 63 4.22 -59.99 20.97
C TRP A 63 2.91 -60.70 21.31
N GLU A 64 1.82 -59.94 21.33
CA GLU A 64 0.45 -60.43 21.47
C GLU A 64 -0.37 -59.91 20.29
N LEU A 65 -1.00 -60.81 19.52
CA LEU A 65 -1.84 -60.40 18.38
C LEU A 65 -3.11 -59.68 18.89
N ALA A 66 -3.26 -58.40 18.55
CA ALA A 66 -4.43 -57.59 18.89
C ALA A 66 -5.58 -57.79 17.90
N ASP A 67 -5.34 -57.49 16.61
CA ASP A 67 -6.29 -57.72 15.52
C ASP A 67 -5.57 -57.69 14.16
N ILE A 68 -6.23 -58.16 13.11
CA ILE A 68 -5.77 -58.11 11.72
C ILE A 68 -6.76 -57.27 10.91
N TYR A 69 -6.27 -56.18 10.35
CA TYR A 69 -7.05 -55.18 9.63
C TYR A 69 -6.84 -55.34 8.12
N ALA A 70 -7.90 -55.27 7.33
CA ALA A 70 -7.79 -55.49 5.90
C ALA A 70 -8.69 -54.59 5.07
N ASP A 71 -8.10 -53.95 4.05
CA ASP A 71 -8.88 -53.20 3.05
C ASP A 71 -8.73 -53.80 1.64
N GLU A 72 -9.81 -53.74 0.86
CA GLU A 72 -9.81 -54.05 -0.57
C GLU A 72 -9.13 -52.94 -1.40
N GLY A 73 -8.27 -53.36 -2.31
CA GLY A 73 -7.43 -52.52 -3.14
C GLY A 73 -8.00 -52.42 -4.54
N ILE A 74 -8.85 -51.41 -4.75
CA ILE A 74 -9.29 -51.04 -6.10
C ILE A 74 -8.20 -50.20 -6.75
N SER A 75 -7.84 -50.58 -7.99
CA SER A 75 -6.91 -49.85 -8.84
C SER A 75 -7.31 -48.38 -8.99
N GLY A 76 -6.35 -47.49 -8.73
CA GLY A 76 -6.19 -46.20 -9.40
C GLY A 76 -7.19 -45.06 -9.15
N THR A 77 -8.50 -45.29 -9.03
CA THR A 77 -9.46 -44.18 -9.24
C THR A 77 -10.82 -44.26 -8.52
N GLN A 78 -11.14 -45.30 -7.74
CA GLN A 78 -12.42 -45.35 -7.01
C GLN A 78 -12.26 -45.28 -5.48
N THR A 79 -13.13 -44.47 -4.87
CA THR A 79 -13.13 -44.10 -3.44
C THR A 79 -13.76 -45.21 -2.60
N GLY A 80 -13.13 -46.38 -2.54
CA GLY A 80 -13.36 -47.35 -1.47
C GLY A 80 -12.88 -46.73 -0.16
N LYS A 81 -13.80 -46.50 0.79
CA LYS A 81 -13.44 -45.99 2.12
C LYS A 81 -12.57 -47.05 2.79
N ARG A 82 -11.31 -46.74 3.09
CA ARG A 82 -10.37 -47.60 3.86
C ARG A 82 -10.83 -47.72 5.31
N GLN A 83 -11.96 -48.38 5.53
CA GLN A 83 -12.62 -48.41 6.83
C GLN A 83 -11.74 -49.11 7.86
N ASP A 84 -11.05 -50.19 7.47
CA ASP A 84 -10.22 -50.97 8.37
C ASP A 84 -8.89 -50.29 8.67
N PHE A 85 -8.28 -49.59 7.71
CA PHE A 85 -7.14 -48.73 8.02
C PHE A 85 -7.52 -47.60 8.99
N GLN A 86 -8.71 -46.98 8.84
CA GLN A 86 -9.15 -45.94 9.79
C GLN A 86 -9.49 -46.53 11.17
N ARG A 87 -10.03 -47.75 11.22
CA ARG A 87 -10.27 -48.52 12.44
C ARG A 87 -8.95 -48.79 13.17
N LEU A 88 -7.96 -49.36 12.47
CA LEU A 88 -6.58 -49.55 12.96
C LEU A 88 -5.99 -48.28 13.59
N ILE A 89 -6.09 -47.14 12.88
CA ILE A 89 -5.58 -45.86 13.39
C ILE A 89 -6.34 -45.41 14.65
N THR A 90 -7.66 -45.64 14.72
CA THR A 90 -8.48 -45.32 15.89
C THR A 90 -8.10 -46.18 17.10
N ASP A 91 -7.88 -47.47 16.88
CA ASP A 91 -7.52 -48.42 17.94
C ASP A 91 -6.08 -48.14 18.45
N CYS A 92 -5.18 -47.70 17.56
CA CYS A 92 -3.89 -47.11 17.96
C CYS A 92 -4.08 -45.87 18.84
N MET A 93 -4.98 -44.96 18.48
CA MET A 93 -5.26 -43.74 19.25
C MET A 93 -5.86 -44.02 20.63
N ASN A 94 -6.70 -45.06 20.73
CA ASN A 94 -7.26 -45.54 22.00
C ASN A 94 -6.22 -46.27 22.88
N GLY A 95 -5.02 -46.49 22.35
CA GLY A 95 -3.96 -47.22 23.03
C GLY A 95 -4.29 -48.71 23.13
N GLU A 96 -5.01 -49.27 22.16
CA GLU A 96 -5.33 -50.71 22.05
C GLU A 96 -4.20 -51.47 21.34
N ILE A 97 -3.41 -50.77 20.52
CA ILE A 97 -2.32 -51.32 19.71
C ILE A 97 -1.01 -50.58 20.04
N ASP A 98 0.08 -51.34 20.20
CA ASP A 98 1.42 -50.81 20.50
C ASP A 98 2.40 -50.98 19.33
N TYR A 99 2.08 -51.83 18.35
CA TYR A 99 2.94 -52.10 17.20
C TYR A 99 2.10 -52.54 15.98
N ILE A 100 2.54 -52.21 14.78
CA ILE A 100 1.87 -52.54 13.52
C ILE A 100 2.86 -53.27 12.61
N VAL A 101 2.43 -54.37 12.01
CA VAL A 101 3.19 -55.10 10.98
C VAL A 101 2.44 -54.99 9.65
N THR A 102 3.16 -54.68 8.58
CA THR A 102 2.61 -54.58 7.23
C THR A 102 3.67 -54.95 6.21
N LYS A 103 3.23 -55.56 5.10
CA LYS A 103 4.13 -56.08 4.07
C LYS A 103 5.10 -55.05 3.47
N ALA A 104 4.61 -53.87 3.12
CA ALA A 104 5.42 -52.84 2.47
C ALA A 104 4.88 -51.42 2.72
N ILE A 105 5.71 -50.40 2.48
CA ILE A 105 5.30 -48.98 2.62
C ILE A 105 4.12 -48.65 1.72
N ALA A 106 4.13 -49.16 0.47
CA ALA A 106 3.07 -48.94 -0.51
C ALA A 106 1.72 -49.58 -0.11
N ARG A 107 1.73 -50.54 0.82
CA ARG A 107 0.50 -51.16 1.35
C ARG A 107 -0.08 -50.32 2.47
N PHE A 108 0.76 -49.67 3.27
CA PHE A 108 0.36 -48.90 4.45
C PHE A 108 -0.38 -47.60 4.13
N ALA A 109 0.05 -46.81 3.15
CA ALA A 109 -0.65 -45.59 2.77
C ALA A 109 -0.73 -45.36 1.25
N ARG A 110 -1.60 -44.43 0.84
CA ARG A 110 -1.91 -44.19 -0.57
C ARG A 110 -0.87 -43.34 -1.29
N ASN A 111 -0.20 -42.45 -0.57
CA ASN A 111 0.83 -41.56 -1.10
C ASN A 111 1.86 -41.26 -0.01
N THR A 112 2.99 -40.72 -0.43
CA THR A 112 4.14 -40.35 0.40
C THR A 112 3.75 -39.47 1.60
N LEU A 113 2.85 -38.50 1.38
CA LEU A 113 2.36 -37.57 2.41
C LEU A 113 1.53 -38.28 3.49
N ASP A 114 0.63 -39.18 3.09
CA ASP A 114 -0.18 -39.99 4.00
C ASP A 114 0.72 -40.91 4.82
N THR A 115 1.69 -41.58 4.18
CA THR A 115 2.67 -42.42 4.90
C THR A 115 3.40 -41.60 5.95
N LEU A 116 3.97 -40.45 5.55
CA LEU A 116 4.70 -39.56 6.44
C LEU A 116 3.84 -39.09 7.63
N LYS A 117 2.58 -38.72 7.36
CA LYS A 117 1.63 -38.26 8.38
C LYS A 117 1.33 -39.35 9.41
N TYR A 118 0.93 -40.54 8.97
CA TYR A 118 0.53 -41.61 9.88
C TYR A 118 1.72 -42.20 10.63
N VAL A 119 2.87 -42.41 9.97
CA VAL A 119 4.08 -42.91 10.64
C VAL A 119 4.57 -41.94 11.71
N ARG A 120 4.62 -40.61 11.44
CA ARG A 120 4.98 -39.62 12.47
C ARG A 120 4.02 -39.63 13.64
N MET A 121 2.72 -39.61 13.36
CA MET A 121 1.69 -39.63 14.39
C MET A 121 1.81 -40.87 15.30
N LEU A 122 1.96 -42.05 14.71
CA LEU A 122 2.13 -43.30 15.46
C LEU A 122 3.45 -43.31 16.25
N LYS A 123 4.54 -42.82 15.65
CA LYS A 123 5.85 -42.70 16.32
C LYS A 123 5.83 -41.74 17.51
N ASP A 124 5.17 -40.59 17.39
CA ASP A 124 4.97 -39.63 18.50
C ASP A 124 4.19 -40.28 19.64
N MET A 125 3.29 -41.20 19.30
CA MET A 125 2.57 -42.04 20.23
C MET A 125 3.37 -43.25 20.70
N GLN A 126 4.64 -43.42 20.34
CA GLN A 126 5.47 -44.60 20.64
C GLN A 126 4.86 -45.92 20.13
N ILE A 127 4.22 -45.88 18.97
CA ILE A 127 3.70 -47.03 18.24
C ILE A 127 4.56 -47.22 16.98
N GLY A 128 5.20 -48.37 16.88
CA GLY A 128 6.04 -48.71 15.73
C GLY A 128 5.26 -49.35 14.59
N VAL A 129 5.63 -49.03 13.38
CA VAL A 129 5.24 -49.73 12.15
C VAL A 129 6.47 -50.43 11.58
N TYR A 130 6.37 -51.74 11.39
CA TYR A 130 7.36 -52.57 10.71
C TYR A 130 6.92 -52.83 9.27
N PHE A 131 7.81 -52.50 8.33
CA PHE A 131 7.67 -52.77 6.91
C PHE A 131 8.56 -53.95 6.52
N GLU A 132 7.97 -55.07 6.13
CA GLU A 132 8.68 -56.34 5.92
C GLU A 132 9.58 -56.32 4.68
N GLU A 133 9.07 -55.87 3.53
CA GLU A 133 9.83 -55.83 2.26
C GLU A 133 11.03 -54.88 2.34
N GLU A 134 10.86 -53.72 2.97
CA GLU A 134 11.94 -52.76 3.16
C GLU A 134 12.82 -53.06 4.38
N ASN A 135 12.39 -53.99 5.25
CA ASN A 135 13.00 -54.33 6.53
C ASN A 135 13.26 -53.09 7.41
N ILE A 136 12.23 -52.24 7.57
CA ILE A 136 12.31 -50.98 8.32
C ILE A 136 11.35 -51.01 9.50
N ASP A 137 11.89 -50.82 10.70
CA ASP A 137 11.11 -50.45 11.89
C ASP A 137 11.14 -48.92 12.07
N THR A 138 9.97 -48.31 12.13
CA THR A 138 9.84 -46.85 12.26
C THR A 138 10.27 -46.29 13.63
N LEU A 139 10.41 -47.13 14.65
CA LEU A 139 10.97 -46.73 15.96
C LEU A 139 12.50 -46.75 15.98
N THR A 140 13.17 -47.34 14.99
CA THR A 140 14.63 -47.39 14.91
C THR A 140 15.20 -46.21 14.11
N MET A 141 16.52 -46.15 14.00
CA MET A 141 17.23 -45.16 13.18
C MET A 141 16.87 -45.26 11.69
N ASP A 142 16.60 -46.47 11.19
CA ASP A 142 16.19 -46.70 9.79
C ASP A 142 14.82 -46.05 9.52
N GLY A 143 13.95 -46.02 10.54
CA GLY A 143 12.70 -45.26 10.55
C GLY A 143 12.89 -43.75 10.38
N GLU A 144 13.88 -43.16 11.04
CA GLU A 144 14.20 -41.72 10.88
C GLU A 144 14.73 -41.41 9.47
N LEU A 145 15.56 -42.29 8.92
CA LEU A 145 16.04 -42.17 7.55
C LEU A 145 14.87 -42.24 6.55
N LEU A 146 13.97 -43.21 6.73
CA LEU A 146 12.75 -43.34 5.92
C LEU A 146 11.91 -42.06 5.99
N LEU A 147 11.62 -41.54 7.18
CA LEU A 147 10.87 -40.30 7.37
C LEU A 147 11.53 -39.10 6.69
N THR A 148 12.85 -39.03 6.69
CA THR A 148 13.63 -37.96 6.04
C THR A 148 13.54 -38.04 4.51
N ILE A 149 13.66 -39.25 3.95
CA ILE A 149 13.51 -39.49 2.51
C ILE A 149 12.08 -39.16 2.07
N LEU A 150 11.07 -39.69 2.78
CA LEU A 150 9.66 -39.41 2.48
C LEU A 150 9.35 -37.92 2.59
N SER A 151 9.93 -37.21 3.56
CA SER A 151 9.80 -35.74 3.67
C SER A 151 10.39 -35.01 2.47
N SER A 152 11.58 -35.43 2.02
CA SER A 152 12.23 -34.85 0.85
C SER A 152 11.42 -35.08 -0.43
N VAL A 153 10.88 -36.29 -0.62
CA VAL A 153 10.03 -36.62 -1.77
C VAL A 153 8.72 -35.82 -1.74
N ALA A 154 8.06 -35.75 -0.57
CA ALA A 154 6.85 -34.97 -0.41
C ALA A 154 7.08 -33.47 -0.70
N GLN A 155 8.22 -32.92 -0.26
CA GLN A 155 8.60 -31.55 -0.59
C GLN A 155 8.79 -31.37 -2.11
N GLN A 156 9.50 -32.29 -2.76
CA GLN A 156 9.72 -32.27 -4.21
C GLN A 156 8.39 -32.33 -4.99
N GLU A 157 7.43 -33.14 -4.55
CA GLU A 157 6.09 -33.22 -5.17
C GLU A 157 5.33 -31.89 -5.10
N VAL A 158 5.40 -31.19 -3.97
CA VAL A 158 4.79 -29.86 -3.79
C VAL A 158 5.46 -28.84 -4.71
N GLU A 159 6.78 -28.86 -4.80
CA GLU A 159 7.55 -27.97 -5.68
C GLU A 159 7.25 -28.24 -7.17
N ASN A 160 7.23 -29.50 -7.58
CA ASN A 160 6.91 -29.91 -8.95
C ASN A 160 5.47 -29.51 -9.33
N THR A 161 4.50 -29.78 -8.45
CA THR A 161 3.10 -29.38 -8.67
C THR A 161 2.98 -27.87 -8.83
N SER A 162 3.66 -27.10 -7.97
CA SER A 162 3.70 -25.65 -8.06
C SER A 162 4.33 -25.17 -9.38
N ALA A 163 5.43 -25.80 -9.82
CA ALA A 163 6.08 -25.50 -11.08
C ALA A 163 5.15 -25.76 -12.29
N HIS A 164 4.43 -26.90 -12.29
CA HIS A 164 3.45 -27.21 -13.32
C HIS A 164 2.29 -26.21 -13.35
N VAL A 165 1.73 -25.86 -12.18
CA VAL A 165 0.67 -24.85 -12.08
C VAL A 165 1.17 -23.49 -12.59
N LYS A 166 2.36 -23.04 -12.15
CA LYS A 166 2.98 -21.79 -12.63
C LYS A 166 3.14 -21.79 -14.16
N LYS A 167 3.65 -22.88 -14.73
CA LYS A 167 3.80 -23.04 -16.19
C LYS A 167 2.45 -22.97 -16.91
N GLY A 168 1.43 -23.67 -16.40
CA GLY A 168 0.07 -23.64 -16.95
C GLY A 168 -0.56 -22.25 -16.88
N LEU A 169 -0.37 -21.53 -15.78
CA LEU A 169 -0.81 -20.13 -15.66
C LEU A 169 -0.05 -19.22 -16.63
N LYS A 170 1.27 -19.38 -16.78
CA LYS A 170 2.08 -18.61 -17.74
C LYS A 170 1.58 -18.78 -19.17
N MET A 171 1.32 -20.02 -19.58
CA MET A 171 0.75 -20.33 -20.91
C MET A 171 -0.62 -19.69 -21.13
N LYS A 172 -1.51 -19.73 -20.12
CA LYS A 172 -2.82 -19.07 -20.21
C LYS A 172 -2.68 -17.54 -20.34
N MET A 173 -1.77 -16.92 -19.58
CA MET A 173 -1.51 -15.48 -19.68
C MET A 173 -0.95 -15.10 -21.06
N GLN A 174 -0.05 -15.92 -21.60
CA GLN A 174 0.50 -15.74 -22.96
C GLN A 174 -0.57 -15.83 -24.05
N ARG A 175 -1.59 -16.68 -23.87
CA ARG A 175 -2.74 -16.78 -24.77
C ARG A 175 -3.78 -15.67 -24.58
N GLY A 176 -3.58 -14.77 -23.63
CA GLY A 176 -4.53 -13.71 -23.32
C GLY A 176 -5.79 -14.19 -22.58
N GLU A 177 -5.79 -15.40 -22.00
CA GLU A 177 -6.92 -15.88 -21.21
C GLU A 177 -6.93 -15.21 -19.84
N LEU A 178 -8.09 -14.70 -19.41
CA LEU A 178 -8.25 -14.11 -18.08
C LEU A 178 -8.04 -15.16 -16.99
N ILE A 179 -7.07 -14.93 -16.11
CA ILE A 179 -6.73 -15.83 -15.01
C ILE A 179 -7.26 -15.29 -13.68
N GLY A 180 -8.34 -15.90 -13.21
CA GLY A 180 -8.92 -15.61 -11.91
C GLY A 180 -9.57 -14.23 -11.84
N PHE A 181 -10.71 -14.16 -11.17
CA PHE A 181 -11.42 -12.91 -10.94
C PHE A 181 -11.83 -12.82 -9.48
N GLN A 182 -11.22 -11.90 -8.74
CA GLN A 182 -11.54 -11.64 -7.33
C GLN A 182 -12.48 -10.44 -7.18
N GLY A 183 -13.51 -10.38 -8.03
CA GLY A 183 -14.42 -9.25 -8.10
C GLY A 183 -13.80 -7.99 -8.72
N CYS A 184 -14.63 -7.14 -9.31
CA CYS A 184 -14.29 -5.80 -9.75
C CYS A 184 -15.58 -4.99 -9.80
N LEU A 185 -15.75 -4.03 -8.89
CA LEU A 185 -16.97 -3.21 -8.84
C LEU A 185 -17.27 -2.63 -10.22
N GLY A 186 -18.50 -2.76 -10.71
CA GLY A 186 -18.92 -2.33 -12.05
C GLY A 186 -18.87 -3.43 -13.10
N TYR A 187 -18.34 -4.61 -12.78
CA TYR A 187 -18.20 -5.72 -13.73
C TYR A 187 -18.66 -7.05 -13.14
N ASP A 188 -19.50 -7.75 -13.90
CA ASP A 188 -19.86 -9.15 -13.66
C ASP A 188 -18.94 -10.07 -14.47
N TYR A 189 -18.53 -11.18 -13.84
CA TYR A 189 -17.69 -12.20 -14.46
C TYR A 189 -18.49 -13.47 -14.71
N ASP A 190 -18.54 -13.85 -15.98
CA ASP A 190 -19.16 -15.11 -16.40
C ASP A 190 -18.12 -16.24 -16.30
N ILE A 191 -18.46 -17.29 -15.54
CA ILE A 191 -17.58 -18.43 -15.27
C ILE A 191 -17.40 -19.31 -16.52
N GLU A 192 -18.43 -19.44 -17.36
CA GLU A 192 -18.40 -20.29 -18.54
C GLU A 192 -17.64 -19.63 -19.68
N THR A 193 -17.99 -18.38 -20.00
CA THR A 193 -17.36 -17.66 -21.11
C THR A 193 -16.04 -16.99 -20.71
N LYS A 194 -15.77 -16.86 -19.41
CA LYS A 194 -14.60 -16.16 -18.83
C LYS A 194 -14.51 -14.69 -19.25
N LYS A 195 -15.65 -14.07 -19.61
CA LYS A 195 -15.73 -12.68 -20.06
C LYS A 195 -16.22 -11.77 -18.94
N LEU A 196 -15.86 -10.49 -19.06
CA LEU A 196 -16.34 -9.42 -18.19
C LEU A 196 -17.45 -8.65 -18.91
N SER A 197 -18.55 -8.43 -18.21
CA SER A 197 -19.68 -7.63 -18.68
C SER A 197 -19.97 -6.50 -17.71
N ILE A 198 -20.47 -5.37 -18.19
CA ILE A 198 -20.72 -4.19 -17.34
C ILE A 198 -21.98 -4.42 -16.51
N ASN A 199 -21.83 -4.33 -15.19
CA ASN A 199 -22.95 -4.20 -14.27
C ASN A 199 -23.39 -2.73 -14.24
N LYS A 200 -24.55 -2.42 -14.79
CA LYS A 200 -25.02 -1.03 -14.97
C LYS A 200 -25.18 -0.28 -13.65
N GLU A 201 -25.64 -0.94 -12.59
CA GLU A 201 -25.87 -0.29 -11.29
C GLU A 201 -24.55 0.07 -10.62
N GLU A 202 -23.62 -0.86 -10.56
CA GLU A 202 -22.30 -0.63 -9.96
C GLU A 202 -21.42 0.29 -10.81
N ALA A 203 -21.59 0.27 -12.14
CA ALA A 203 -20.85 1.14 -13.05
C ALA A 203 -21.16 2.64 -12.81
N ILE A 204 -22.35 2.98 -12.32
CA ILE A 204 -22.69 4.36 -11.93
C ILE A 204 -21.76 4.83 -10.81
N ILE A 205 -21.52 3.98 -9.80
CA ILE A 205 -20.63 4.27 -8.68
C ILE A 205 -19.19 4.52 -9.17
N VAL A 206 -18.73 3.67 -10.09
CA VAL A 206 -17.39 3.81 -10.70
C VAL A 206 -17.28 5.12 -11.47
N ARG A 207 -18.26 5.45 -12.32
CA ARG A 207 -18.29 6.72 -13.08
C ARG A 207 -18.25 7.92 -12.13
N TYR A 208 -19.05 7.89 -11.08
CA TYR A 208 -19.05 8.93 -10.04
C TYR A 208 -17.67 9.09 -9.38
N ILE A 209 -17.01 7.98 -9.00
CA ILE A 209 -15.67 8.03 -8.42
C ILE A 209 -14.67 8.73 -9.35
N PHE A 210 -14.68 8.38 -10.65
CA PHE A 210 -13.76 8.98 -11.62
C PHE A 210 -14.08 10.46 -11.88
N GLU A 211 -15.36 10.82 -12.04
CA GLU A 211 -15.81 12.20 -12.20
C GLU A 211 -15.33 13.09 -11.04
N ARG A 212 -15.66 12.72 -9.80
CA ARG A 212 -15.25 13.46 -8.60
C ARG A 212 -13.74 13.56 -8.47
N TYR A 213 -13.02 12.51 -8.86
CA TYR A 213 -11.57 12.51 -8.79
C TYR A 213 -10.93 13.44 -9.84
N LEU A 214 -11.50 13.51 -11.05
CA LEU A 214 -11.09 14.41 -12.14
C LEU A 214 -11.34 15.88 -11.79
N GLU A 215 -12.40 16.18 -11.05
CA GLU A 215 -12.66 17.50 -10.46
C GLU A 215 -11.62 17.91 -9.39
N GLY A 216 -10.67 17.02 -9.08
CA GLY A 216 -9.59 17.31 -8.16
C GLY A 216 -9.92 16.99 -6.71
N ILE A 217 -10.91 16.15 -6.44
CA ILE A 217 -11.25 15.74 -5.07
C ILE A 217 -10.36 14.59 -4.63
N GLY A 218 -10.01 14.55 -3.35
CA GLY A 218 -9.14 13.52 -2.77
C GLY A 218 -9.93 12.25 -2.43
N GLY A 219 -9.31 11.07 -2.59
CA GLY A 219 -9.95 9.78 -2.34
C GLY A 219 -10.62 9.63 -0.97
N LYS A 220 -10.12 10.31 0.08
CA LYS A 220 -10.76 10.33 1.41
C LYS A 220 -12.11 11.06 1.42
N VAL A 221 -12.24 12.14 0.66
CA VAL A 221 -13.49 12.89 0.58
C VAL A 221 -14.50 12.11 -0.25
N ILE A 222 -14.06 11.54 -1.38
CA ILE A 222 -14.89 10.66 -2.23
C ILE A 222 -15.41 9.47 -1.42
N ALA A 223 -14.55 8.81 -0.62
CA ALA A 223 -14.98 7.71 0.24
C ALA A 223 -16.11 8.12 1.21
N ARG A 224 -15.99 9.29 1.85
CA ARG A 224 -17.05 9.80 2.72
C ARG A 224 -18.33 10.16 1.96
N GLU A 225 -18.21 10.75 0.77
CA GLU A 225 -19.37 11.04 -0.09
C GLU A 225 -20.12 9.76 -0.47
N LEU A 226 -19.40 8.67 -0.79
CA LEU A 226 -20.00 7.37 -1.08
C LEU A 226 -20.73 6.77 0.13
N ASP A 227 -20.18 6.92 1.33
CA ASP A 227 -20.85 6.51 2.57
C ASP A 227 -22.14 7.32 2.80
N GLU A 228 -22.08 8.64 2.63
CA GLU A 228 -23.22 9.55 2.80
C GLU A 228 -24.33 9.27 1.77
N LEU A 229 -23.97 8.84 0.57
CA LEU A 229 -24.89 8.41 -0.48
C LEU A 229 -25.43 6.98 -0.27
N GLY A 230 -24.93 6.24 0.72
CA GLY A 230 -25.39 4.89 1.07
C GLY A 230 -24.88 3.79 0.13
N TYR A 231 -23.84 4.04 -0.66
CA TYR A 231 -23.28 3.01 -1.55
C TYR A 231 -22.43 2.00 -0.77
N LYS A 232 -22.59 0.71 -1.07
CA LYS A 232 -21.75 -0.34 -0.51
C LYS A 232 -20.39 -0.42 -1.21
N SER A 233 -19.35 -0.69 -0.44
CA SER A 233 -18.01 -0.94 -0.97
C SER A 233 -17.96 -2.23 -1.79
N PRO A 234 -16.92 -2.47 -2.62
CA PRO A 234 -16.79 -3.69 -3.43
C PRO A 234 -16.75 -5.00 -2.63
N ARG A 235 -16.56 -4.94 -1.30
CA ARG A 235 -16.61 -6.09 -0.38
C ARG A 235 -17.96 -6.23 0.34
N GLY A 236 -18.95 -5.42 -0.02
CA GLY A 236 -20.26 -5.38 0.63
C GLY A 236 -20.30 -4.66 1.97
N LEU A 237 -19.24 -3.93 2.35
CA LEU A 237 -19.19 -3.15 3.59
C LEU A 237 -19.87 -1.78 3.41
N ASP A 238 -20.50 -1.28 4.47
CA ASP A 238 -21.19 0.03 4.49
C ASP A 238 -20.24 1.23 4.64
N HIS A 239 -18.92 0.98 4.77
CA HIS A 239 -17.91 2.04 4.90
C HIS A 239 -16.83 1.94 3.82
N TRP A 240 -16.54 3.07 3.18
CA TRP A 240 -15.51 3.23 2.18
C TRP A 240 -14.21 3.75 2.77
N ASN A 241 -13.11 3.09 2.39
CA ASN A 241 -11.76 3.55 2.70
C ASN A 241 -11.13 4.28 1.51
N ASP A 242 -10.26 5.25 1.80
CA ASP A 242 -9.51 5.99 0.79
C ASP A 242 -8.64 5.08 -0.10
N THR A 243 -8.08 4.02 0.48
CA THR A 243 -7.29 3.00 -0.22
C THR A 243 -8.11 2.23 -1.24
N THR A 244 -9.39 1.95 -0.96
CA THR A 244 -10.31 1.29 -1.89
C THR A 244 -10.59 2.18 -3.09
N VAL A 245 -10.93 3.46 -2.85
CA VAL A 245 -11.18 4.44 -3.92
C VAL A 245 -9.94 4.62 -4.80
N LEU A 246 -8.76 4.78 -4.21
CA LEU A 246 -7.51 4.90 -4.96
C LEU A 246 -7.14 3.60 -5.69
N GLY A 247 -7.51 2.44 -5.14
CA GLY A 247 -7.37 1.14 -5.79
C GLY A 247 -8.22 1.05 -7.06
N ILE A 248 -9.47 1.53 -7.01
CA ILE A 248 -10.37 1.63 -8.17
C ILE A 248 -9.77 2.54 -9.22
N ILE A 249 -9.36 3.75 -8.84
CA ILE A 249 -8.75 4.71 -9.78
C ILE A 249 -7.50 4.12 -10.44
N LYS A 250 -6.69 3.35 -9.73
CA LYS A 250 -5.45 2.73 -10.27
C LYS A 250 -5.72 1.57 -11.23
N ASN A 251 -6.89 0.94 -11.18
CA ASN A 251 -7.13 -0.36 -11.81
C ASN A 251 -7.40 -0.21 -13.32
N GLU A 252 -6.52 -0.77 -14.15
CA GLU A 252 -6.59 -0.70 -15.62
C GLU A 252 -7.86 -1.32 -16.22
N LYS A 253 -8.55 -2.19 -15.47
CA LYS A 253 -9.80 -2.81 -15.92
C LYS A 253 -10.86 -1.79 -16.31
N TYR A 254 -10.92 -0.65 -15.63
CA TYR A 254 -11.94 0.36 -15.88
C TYR A 254 -11.83 1.06 -17.25
N LYS A 255 -10.67 0.99 -17.90
CA LYS A 255 -10.47 1.44 -19.28
C LYS A 255 -10.50 0.32 -20.32
N GLY A 256 -10.93 -0.89 -19.92
CA GLY A 256 -11.06 -2.06 -20.79
C GLY A 256 -9.81 -2.96 -20.87
N ASP A 257 -8.71 -2.59 -20.21
CA ASP A 257 -7.43 -3.30 -20.28
C ASP A 257 -7.26 -4.31 -19.12
N ILE A 258 -6.37 -5.29 -19.27
CA ILE A 258 -6.06 -6.27 -18.22
C ILE A 258 -4.56 -6.44 -18.08
N LEU A 259 -4.04 -6.27 -16.85
CA LEU A 259 -2.65 -6.57 -16.50
C LEU A 259 -2.57 -7.80 -15.58
N MET A 260 -2.04 -8.90 -16.11
CA MET A 260 -1.78 -10.14 -15.40
C MET A 260 -0.31 -10.26 -14.97
N GLY A 261 -0.02 -11.16 -14.03
CA GLY A 261 1.34 -11.34 -13.48
C GLY A 261 1.74 -10.31 -12.42
N LYS A 262 0.79 -9.57 -11.82
CA LYS A 262 1.06 -8.56 -10.78
C LYS A 262 1.70 -9.11 -9.49
N THR A 263 1.56 -10.41 -9.25
CA THR A 263 2.14 -11.11 -8.09
C THR A 263 2.59 -12.50 -8.51
N PHE A 264 3.61 -13.02 -7.83
CA PHE A 264 4.14 -14.37 -8.06
C PHE A 264 4.38 -15.10 -6.74
N THR A 265 4.38 -16.43 -6.78
CA THR A 265 4.62 -17.28 -5.61
C THR A 265 6.11 -17.54 -5.47
N VAL A 266 6.70 -17.12 -4.35
CA VAL A 266 8.14 -17.33 -4.07
C VAL A 266 8.37 -18.71 -3.52
N ASP A 267 7.60 -19.08 -2.49
CA ASP A 267 7.72 -20.35 -1.80
C ASP A 267 6.43 -21.17 -2.00
N PRO A 268 6.50 -22.32 -2.70
CA PRO A 268 5.39 -23.25 -2.87
C PRO A 268 4.84 -23.80 -1.55
N ILE A 269 5.70 -23.99 -0.54
CA ILE A 269 5.36 -24.67 0.71
C ILE A 269 4.57 -23.72 1.61
N SER A 270 5.11 -22.53 1.91
CA SER A 270 4.37 -21.51 2.67
C SER A 270 3.29 -20.79 1.86
N LYS A 271 3.21 -21.04 0.55
CA LYS A 271 2.34 -20.34 -0.41
C LYS A 271 2.51 -18.82 -0.41
N ARG A 272 3.69 -18.35 0.03
CA ARG A 272 4.00 -16.92 0.13
C ARG A 272 4.06 -16.28 -1.25
N ARG A 273 3.31 -15.20 -1.43
CA ARG A 273 3.26 -14.41 -2.66
C ARG A 273 3.85 -13.02 -2.46
N LEU A 274 4.58 -12.53 -3.45
CA LEU A 274 5.10 -11.17 -3.48
C LEU A 274 4.52 -10.39 -4.67
N SER A 275 4.55 -9.07 -4.56
CA SER A 275 4.26 -8.19 -5.70
C SER A 275 5.39 -8.29 -6.71
N ASN A 276 5.04 -8.38 -7.98
CA ASN A 276 6.00 -8.41 -9.08
C ASN A 276 6.44 -6.98 -9.41
N LEU A 277 7.69 -6.66 -9.15
CA LEU A 277 8.36 -5.39 -9.45
C LEU A 277 9.30 -5.49 -10.67
N GLY A 278 9.37 -6.65 -11.31
CA GLY A 278 10.21 -6.92 -12.49
C GLY A 278 10.92 -8.28 -12.42
N GLU A 279 10.67 -9.08 -11.38
CA GLU A 279 11.27 -10.40 -11.20
C GLU A 279 10.71 -11.45 -12.17
N GLU A 280 9.47 -11.25 -12.64
CA GLU A 280 8.76 -12.16 -13.54
C GLU A 280 8.03 -11.39 -14.66
N ASP A 281 7.72 -12.07 -15.76
CA ASP A 281 6.98 -11.48 -16.88
C ASP A 281 5.58 -11.01 -16.45
N LYS A 282 5.16 -9.86 -16.99
CA LYS A 282 3.79 -9.35 -16.88
C LYS A 282 3.14 -9.35 -18.26
N TYR A 283 1.85 -9.62 -18.29
CA TYR A 283 1.07 -9.75 -19.52
C TYR A 283 0.00 -8.67 -19.57
N TYR A 284 0.08 -7.79 -20.55
CA TYR A 284 -0.84 -6.68 -20.72
C TYR A 284 -1.72 -6.90 -21.95
N ILE A 285 -3.03 -6.97 -21.75
CA ILE A 285 -4.03 -7.14 -22.81
C ILE A 285 -4.78 -5.82 -22.95
N LYS A 286 -4.74 -5.24 -24.15
CA LYS A 286 -5.51 -4.04 -24.49
C LYS A 286 -6.93 -4.42 -24.92
N ASP A 287 -7.90 -3.59 -24.58
CA ASP A 287 -9.28 -3.67 -25.09
C ASP A 287 -9.92 -5.06 -24.92
N ASN A 288 -9.68 -5.71 -23.78
CA ASN A 288 -10.18 -7.05 -23.49
C ASN A 288 -11.70 -7.08 -23.27
N HIS A 289 -12.26 -6.01 -22.72
CA HIS A 289 -13.67 -5.91 -22.35
C HIS A 289 -14.17 -4.47 -22.46
N GLU A 290 -15.49 -4.30 -22.42
CA GLU A 290 -16.11 -2.98 -22.52
C GLU A 290 -15.68 -2.08 -21.36
N ALA A 291 -15.20 -0.88 -21.70
CA ALA A 291 -14.69 0.07 -20.72
C ALA A 291 -15.83 0.84 -20.04
N ILE A 292 -15.80 0.95 -18.71
CA ILE A 292 -16.71 1.85 -17.98
C ILE A 292 -16.28 3.31 -18.15
N ILE A 293 -14.96 3.56 -18.17
CA ILE A 293 -14.35 4.89 -18.26
C ILE A 293 -13.57 5.00 -19.57
N SER A 294 -13.62 6.17 -20.20
CA SER A 294 -12.82 6.43 -21.40
C SER A 294 -11.32 6.33 -21.11
N LYS A 295 -10.52 5.91 -22.11
CA LYS A 295 -9.06 5.84 -21.96
C LYS A 295 -8.48 7.21 -21.56
N GLU A 296 -9.02 8.28 -22.15
CA GLU A 296 -8.62 9.66 -21.88
C GLU A 296 -8.86 10.06 -20.42
N ASP A 297 -10.06 9.80 -19.88
CA ASP A 297 -10.40 10.14 -18.50
C ASP A 297 -9.61 9.30 -17.49
N PHE A 298 -9.37 8.03 -17.83
CA PHE A 298 -8.53 7.16 -17.01
C PHE A 298 -7.08 7.68 -16.93
N GLU A 299 -6.52 8.10 -18.07
CA GLU A 299 -5.17 8.65 -18.16
C GLU A 299 -5.05 9.98 -17.40
N LYS A 300 -6.02 10.90 -17.55
CA LYS A 300 -6.10 12.13 -16.75
C LYS A 300 -6.15 11.81 -15.25
N ALA A 301 -6.94 10.82 -14.84
CA ALA A 301 -7.00 10.40 -13.45
C ALA A 301 -5.65 9.81 -12.96
N GLN A 302 -4.94 9.04 -13.78
CA GLN A 302 -3.59 8.57 -13.45
C GLN A 302 -2.61 9.73 -13.30
N GLU A 303 -2.68 10.73 -14.17
CA GLU A 303 -1.82 11.90 -14.12
C GLU A 303 -2.03 12.67 -12.80
N ILE A 304 -3.29 12.95 -12.44
CA ILE A 304 -3.65 13.58 -11.16
C ILE A 304 -3.11 12.74 -9.99
N ARG A 305 -3.24 11.41 -10.05
CA ARG A 305 -2.74 10.49 -9.02
C ARG A 305 -1.22 10.53 -8.91
N LEU A 306 -0.49 10.47 -10.02
CA LEU A 306 0.97 10.50 -10.06
C LEU A 306 1.50 11.86 -9.58
N ARG A 307 0.90 12.97 -10.01
CA ARG A 307 1.20 14.31 -9.53
C ARG A 307 1.02 14.44 -8.01
N ARG A 308 -0.03 13.82 -7.46
CA ARG A 308 -0.27 13.74 -6.01
C ARG A 308 0.71 12.80 -5.29
N ALA A 309 1.17 11.74 -5.95
CA ALA A 309 2.05 10.71 -5.39
C ALA A 309 3.56 11.06 -5.48
N GLY A 310 3.99 11.83 -6.47
CA GLY A 310 5.39 12.23 -6.74
C GLY A 310 6.10 12.96 -5.58
N ASN A 311 5.34 13.33 -4.55
CA ASN A 311 5.84 13.91 -3.31
C ASN A 311 6.29 12.89 -2.24
N LYS A 312 6.37 11.60 -2.56
CA LYS A 312 6.66 10.56 -1.55
C LYS A 312 8.00 9.83 -1.65
N LYS A 313 8.77 9.92 -2.74
CA LYS A 313 10.16 9.39 -2.86
C LYS A 313 10.67 9.55 -4.30
N THR A 314 11.50 10.55 -4.54
CA THR A 314 12.42 10.62 -5.70
C THR A 314 13.75 11.15 -5.19
N ALA A 315 14.86 10.66 -5.75
CA ALA A 315 16.22 11.01 -5.36
C ALA A 315 16.54 12.52 -5.47
N ALA A 316 15.70 13.29 -6.18
CA ALA A 316 15.77 14.74 -6.27
C ALA A 316 15.39 15.48 -4.96
N ASN A 317 14.90 14.78 -3.93
CA ASN A 317 14.48 15.37 -2.66
C ASN A 317 15.56 15.22 -1.57
N VAL A 318 16.74 15.79 -1.79
CA VAL A 318 17.86 15.81 -0.82
C VAL A 318 17.51 16.57 0.47
N ASN A 319 16.53 17.48 0.43
CA ASN A 319 16.23 18.38 1.55
C ASN A 319 14.89 18.16 2.27
N GLY A 320 14.18 17.05 2.01
CA GLY A 320 12.97 16.68 2.77
C GLY A 320 11.81 17.69 2.73
N LYS A 321 11.83 18.68 1.83
CA LYS A 321 10.74 19.64 1.66
C LYS A 321 9.68 19.03 0.73
N ARG A 322 8.52 18.74 1.30
CA ARG A 322 7.32 18.32 0.55
C ARG A 322 6.77 19.53 -0.22
N GLU A 323 6.82 19.52 -1.55
CA GLU A 323 6.06 20.47 -2.37
C GLU A 323 4.61 19.99 -2.52
N ARG A 324 3.77 20.29 -1.53
CA ARG A 324 2.34 19.95 -1.63
C ARG A 324 1.68 20.82 -2.70
N TYR A 325 1.43 20.24 -3.87
CA TYR A 325 0.78 20.93 -5.00
C TYR A 325 -0.71 21.21 -4.80
N SER A 326 -1.37 20.61 -3.81
CA SER A 326 -2.71 21.09 -3.42
C SER A 326 -2.57 22.43 -2.69
N LYS A 327 -2.43 23.52 -3.45
CA LYS A 327 -2.64 24.89 -2.99
C LYS A 327 -4.15 25.11 -2.80
N MET A 328 -4.78 24.33 -1.92
CA MET A 328 -6.18 24.55 -1.53
C MET A 328 -6.39 25.94 -0.94
N TYR A 329 -5.34 26.53 -0.35
CA TYR A 329 -5.38 27.84 0.30
C TYR A 329 -4.18 28.70 -0.15
N ALA A 330 -4.40 30.01 -0.31
CA ALA A 330 -3.41 30.98 -0.83
C ALA A 330 -2.05 30.92 -0.13
N PHE A 331 -2.03 30.78 1.21
CA PHE A 331 -0.79 30.76 1.98
C PHE A 331 -0.06 29.40 2.04
N SER A 332 -0.57 28.39 1.32
CA SER A 332 0.01 27.04 1.35
C SER A 332 1.43 27.07 0.75
N SER A 333 2.42 26.61 1.52
CA SER A 333 3.84 26.59 1.14
C SER A 333 4.53 27.95 1.00
N MET A 334 3.84 29.07 1.26
CA MET A 334 4.40 30.42 1.22
C MET A 334 4.79 30.97 2.61
N LEU A 335 4.44 30.27 3.69
CA LEU A 335 4.71 30.71 5.06
C LEU A 335 5.87 29.93 5.70
N GLU A 336 6.91 30.65 6.11
CA GLU A 336 8.07 30.11 6.84
C GLU A 336 8.08 30.58 8.30
N CYS A 337 8.57 29.74 9.22
CA CYS A 337 8.73 30.12 10.62
C CYS A 337 10.06 30.85 10.81
N GLY A 338 10.06 32.11 11.26
CA GLY A 338 11.30 32.87 11.43
C GLY A 338 12.20 32.41 12.60
N PHE A 339 11.76 31.44 13.41
CA PHE A 339 12.60 30.86 14.47
C PHE A 339 13.31 29.57 14.09
N CYS A 340 12.72 28.76 13.21
CA CYS A 340 13.26 27.43 12.88
C CYS A 340 13.26 27.10 11.38
N GLY A 341 12.91 28.06 10.52
CA GLY A 341 12.90 27.93 9.06
C GLY A 341 11.88 26.95 8.48
N SER A 342 11.16 26.18 9.30
CA SER A 342 10.18 25.21 8.82
C SER A 342 8.87 25.89 8.40
N LEU A 343 8.19 25.32 7.41
CA LEU A 343 6.89 25.80 6.94
C LEU A 343 5.81 25.83 8.04
N LEU A 344 4.83 26.71 7.87
CA LEU A 344 3.60 26.71 8.67
C LEU A 344 2.52 25.83 8.02
N SER A 345 1.61 25.32 8.85
CA SER A 345 0.46 24.52 8.42
C SER A 345 -0.84 25.13 8.92
N ARG A 346 -1.83 25.18 8.02
CA ARG A 346 -3.20 25.62 8.31
C ARG A 346 -3.91 24.66 9.26
N ARG A 347 -4.57 25.19 10.27
CA ARG A 347 -5.38 24.45 11.26
C ARG A 347 -6.63 25.25 11.59
N SER A 348 -7.70 24.55 11.97
CA SER A 348 -8.89 25.18 12.57
C SER A 348 -8.82 25.00 14.09
N TRP A 349 -8.80 26.10 14.83
CA TRP A 349 -8.98 26.11 16.29
C TRP A 349 -10.45 26.28 16.62
N HIS A 350 -10.88 25.69 17.75
CA HIS A 350 -12.27 25.74 18.24
C HIS A 350 -13.30 25.28 17.20
N CYS A 351 -12.99 24.21 16.45
CA CYS A 351 -13.79 23.72 15.32
C CYS A 351 -15.24 23.33 15.65
N ARG A 352 -15.57 23.11 16.93
CA ARG A 352 -16.90 22.72 17.42
C ARG A 352 -17.65 23.86 18.14
N SER A 353 -17.25 25.11 17.94
CA SER A 353 -17.88 26.26 18.60
C SER A 353 -17.96 27.47 17.66
N ASP A 354 -18.78 28.46 18.02
CA ASP A 354 -18.94 29.74 17.30
C ASP A 354 -17.68 30.63 17.34
N TYR A 355 -16.62 30.18 18.01
CA TYR A 355 -15.30 30.80 18.06
C TYR A 355 -14.31 30.14 17.09
N ARG A 356 -14.81 29.36 16.11
CA ARG A 356 -13.98 28.73 15.08
C ARG A 356 -13.09 29.77 14.41
N LYS A 357 -11.79 29.49 14.39
CA LYS A 357 -10.83 30.35 13.71
C LYS A 357 -9.75 29.55 13.00
N VAL A 358 -9.31 30.08 11.88
CA VAL A 358 -8.25 29.48 11.07
C VAL A 358 -6.92 30.10 11.48
N VAL A 359 -5.96 29.24 11.79
CA VAL A 359 -4.62 29.64 12.19
C VAL A 359 -3.55 28.88 11.43
N TRP A 360 -2.43 29.53 11.19
CA TRP A 360 -1.23 28.95 10.62
C TRP A 360 -0.20 28.73 11.72
N HIS A 361 0.30 27.50 11.85
CA HIS A 361 1.20 27.12 12.93
C HIS A 361 2.44 26.38 12.42
N CYS A 362 3.60 26.69 13.00
CA CYS A 362 4.87 26.04 12.70
C CYS A 362 4.75 24.51 12.78
N VAL A 363 5.11 23.81 11.71
CA VAL A 363 5.00 22.34 11.61
C VAL A 363 5.90 21.65 12.62
N THR A 364 7.11 22.17 12.85
CA THR A 364 8.08 21.59 13.80
C THR A 364 7.54 21.64 15.22
N SER A 365 7.00 22.78 15.66
CA SER A 365 6.39 22.90 16.98
C SER A 365 5.20 21.98 17.19
N ILE A 366 4.42 21.69 16.14
CA ILE A 366 3.24 20.83 16.25
C ILE A 366 3.61 19.35 16.25
N LYS A 367 4.51 18.93 15.35
CA LYS A 367 4.85 17.50 15.19
C LYS A 367 5.87 17.02 16.21
N LYS A 368 6.88 17.84 16.53
CA LYS A 368 7.97 17.49 17.44
C LYS A 368 7.79 18.12 18.83
N GLY A 369 6.87 19.08 18.98
CA GLY A 369 6.57 19.77 20.24
C GLY A 369 7.26 21.13 20.36
N LYS A 370 6.76 21.98 21.28
CA LYS A 370 7.26 23.35 21.49
C LYS A 370 8.73 23.43 21.91
N LYS A 371 9.30 22.38 22.49
CA LYS A 371 10.72 22.32 22.85
C LYS A 371 11.64 22.61 21.64
N TYR A 372 11.23 22.18 20.44
CA TYR A 372 12.01 22.33 19.21
C TYR A 372 11.77 23.66 18.48
N CYS A 373 10.80 24.47 18.94
CA CYS A 373 10.56 25.82 18.42
C CYS A 373 9.77 26.64 19.46
N LYS A 374 10.47 27.05 20.52
CA LYS A 374 9.90 27.59 21.77
C LYS A 374 9.06 28.85 21.57
N HIS A 375 9.52 29.72 20.68
CA HIS A 375 8.93 31.05 20.47
C HIS A 375 7.86 31.07 19.38
N SER A 376 7.68 29.99 18.61
CA SER A 376 6.62 29.95 17.60
C SER A 376 5.23 29.98 18.22
N LYS A 377 4.33 30.74 17.59
CA LYS A 377 2.91 30.83 17.97
C LYS A 377 2.06 30.83 16.71
N GLY A 378 0.89 30.21 16.78
CA GLY A 378 -0.08 30.26 15.70
C GLY A 378 -0.53 31.69 15.41
N LEU A 379 -0.60 32.04 14.13
CA LEU A 379 -1.10 33.33 13.63
C LEU A 379 -2.42 33.11 12.88
N GLU A 380 -3.41 33.97 13.08
CA GLU A 380 -4.72 33.87 12.42
C GLU A 380 -4.60 34.19 10.92
N GLU A 381 -5.35 33.49 10.07
CA GLU A 381 -5.32 33.69 8.61
C GLU A 381 -5.64 35.14 8.22
N VAL A 382 -6.68 35.71 8.83
CA VAL A 382 -7.08 37.13 8.69
C VAL A 382 -5.95 38.10 9.06
N ALA A 383 -5.10 37.72 10.02
CA ALA A 383 -4.00 38.59 10.43
C ALA A 383 -2.86 38.61 9.38
N ILE A 384 -2.68 37.51 8.64
CA ILE A 384 -1.72 37.41 7.54
C ILE A 384 -2.25 38.17 6.33
N GLU A 385 -3.53 38.02 6.00
CA GLU A 385 -4.22 38.79 4.95
C GLU A 385 -4.11 40.30 5.20
N GLY A 386 -4.43 40.75 6.43
CA GLY A 386 -4.32 42.15 6.80
C GLY A 386 -2.89 42.70 6.73
N ALA A 387 -1.90 41.91 7.14
CA ALA A 387 -0.49 42.28 7.03
C ALA A 387 -0.06 42.44 5.55
N PHE A 388 -0.51 41.54 4.67
CA PHE A 388 -0.27 41.66 3.23
C PHE A 388 -0.93 42.92 2.66
N MET A 389 -2.20 43.17 2.96
CA MET A 389 -2.93 44.34 2.45
C MET A 389 -2.30 45.66 2.90
N GLU A 390 -1.81 45.75 4.15
CA GLU A 390 -1.08 46.92 4.61
C GLU A 390 0.25 47.09 3.87
N ALA A 391 1.01 46.00 3.67
CA ALA A 391 2.25 46.05 2.91
C ALA A 391 2.01 46.46 1.45
N TYR A 392 0.97 45.90 0.82
CA TYR A 392 0.58 46.24 -0.55
C TYR A 392 0.20 47.72 -0.70
N ARG A 393 -0.61 48.26 0.23
CA ARG A 393 -0.94 49.70 0.22
C ARG A 393 0.29 50.59 0.39
N GLN A 394 1.21 50.20 1.27
CA GLN A 394 2.45 50.96 1.45
C GLN A 394 3.33 50.90 0.21
N LEU A 395 3.44 49.75 -0.45
CA LEU A 395 4.13 49.65 -1.75
C LEU A 395 3.49 50.57 -2.79
N TYR A 396 2.16 50.56 -2.87
CA TYR A 396 1.41 51.41 -3.80
C TYR A 396 1.65 52.91 -3.59
N HIS A 397 1.79 53.35 -2.33
CA HIS A 397 1.98 54.77 -2.01
C HIS A 397 3.45 55.24 -1.99
N SER A 398 4.42 54.34 -1.84
CA SER A 398 5.80 54.74 -1.50
C SER A 398 6.72 54.91 -2.71
N ASN A 399 6.45 54.32 -3.88
CA ASN A 399 7.39 54.39 -5.03
C ASN A 399 6.69 54.18 -6.39
N GLU A 400 6.76 55.18 -7.28
CA GLU A 400 6.42 55.00 -8.72
C GLU A 400 7.33 53.95 -9.38
N ASN A 401 8.60 53.86 -8.94
CA ASN A 401 9.60 52.93 -9.47
C ASN A 401 9.24 51.45 -9.25
N ILE A 402 8.56 51.09 -8.17
CA ILE A 402 8.17 49.70 -7.91
C ILE A 402 7.04 49.28 -8.84
N MET A 403 6.13 50.19 -9.19
CA MET A 403 5.09 49.90 -10.15
C MET A 403 5.68 49.65 -11.53
N THR A 404 6.68 50.43 -11.94
CA THR A 404 7.45 50.14 -13.17
C THR A 404 8.23 48.83 -13.07
N ASP A 405 8.95 48.55 -11.98
CA ASP A 405 9.71 47.30 -11.82
C ASP A 405 8.78 46.07 -11.78
N LEU A 406 7.61 46.19 -11.15
CA LEU A 406 6.59 45.14 -11.10
C LEU A 406 5.96 44.95 -12.49
N LEU A 407 5.66 46.02 -13.21
CA LEU A 407 5.17 45.97 -14.59
C LEU A 407 6.22 45.37 -15.52
N GLU A 408 7.50 45.72 -15.37
CA GLU A 408 8.63 45.15 -16.12
C GLU A 408 8.84 43.67 -15.79
N THR A 409 8.72 43.27 -14.52
CA THR A 409 8.81 41.87 -14.12
C THR A 409 7.66 41.06 -14.74
N ILE A 410 6.43 41.58 -14.66
CA ILE A 410 5.25 40.97 -15.29
C ILE A 410 5.45 40.90 -16.82
N GLU A 411 5.98 41.96 -17.43
CA GLU A 411 6.23 42.03 -18.87
C GLU A 411 7.32 41.05 -19.32
N SER A 412 8.35 40.85 -18.51
CA SER A 412 9.38 39.84 -18.74
C SER A 412 8.84 38.41 -18.66
N GLU A 413 7.96 38.11 -17.69
CA GLU A 413 7.27 36.81 -17.56
C GLU A 413 6.25 36.60 -18.70
N LEU A 414 5.54 37.66 -19.14
CA LEU A 414 4.62 37.59 -20.28
C LEU A 414 5.38 37.32 -21.60
N ASN A 415 6.56 37.92 -21.77
CA ASN A 415 7.37 37.81 -22.99
C ASN A 415 8.29 36.59 -23.04
N ASP A 416 8.39 35.80 -21.97
CA ASP A 416 9.17 34.56 -22.00
C ASP A 416 8.56 33.58 -23.03
N ASN A 417 9.37 33.24 -24.03
CA ASN A 417 9.03 32.36 -25.14
C ASN A 417 9.97 31.14 -25.20
N SER A 418 10.67 30.85 -24.10
CA SER A 418 11.57 29.70 -23.94
C SER A 418 10.90 28.38 -24.34
N LEU A 419 9.72 28.09 -23.79
CA LEU A 419 8.96 26.87 -24.06
C LEU A 419 8.48 26.78 -25.52
N ASN A 420 8.05 27.89 -26.12
CA ASN A 420 7.69 27.95 -27.55
C ASN A 420 8.88 27.61 -28.46
N LYS A 421 10.09 28.08 -28.11
CA LYS A 421 11.32 27.76 -28.86
C LYS A 421 11.70 26.29 -28.74
N GLU A 422 11.54 25.69 -27.55
CA GLU A 422 11.79 24.26 -27.32
C GLU A 422 10.80 23.38 -28.08
N LEU A 423 9.51 23.72 -28.03
CA LEU A 423 8.46 23.02 -28.78
C LEU A 423 8.76 23.00 -30.29
N LYS A 424 9.23 24.13 -30.84
CA LYS A 424 9.64 24.22 -32.24
C LYS A 424 10.86 23.34 -32.56
N LYS A 425 11.85 23.27 -31.66
CA LYS A 425 13.01 22.39 -31.83
C LYS A 425 12.61 20.91 -31.86
N ILE A 426 11.75 20.48 -30.92
CA ILE A 426 11.27 19.10 -30.84
C ILE A 426 10.44 18.74 -32.07
N THR A 427 9.55 19.65 -32.49
CA THR A 427 8.73 19.46 -33.69
C THR A 427 9.61 19.28 -34.95
N ASN A 428 10.66 20.09 -35.10
CA ASN A 428 11.61 19.96 -36.21
C ASN A 428 12.37 18.63 -36.19
N LYS A 429 12.80 18.16 -35.01
CA LYS A 429 13.47 16.86 -34.85
C LYS A 429 12.55 15.70 -35.22
N LEU A 430 11.29 15.75 -34.77
CA LEU A 430 10.30 14.71 -35.05
C LEU A 430 9.98 14.63 -36.55
N HIS A 431 9.89 15.78 -37.23
CA HIS A 431 9.75 15.83 -38.69
C HIS A 431 10.98 15.26 -39.42
N ALA A 432 12.19 15.50 -38.90
CA ALA A 432 13.41 14.92 -39.47
C ALA A 432 13.45 13.38 -39.31
N LEU A 433 12.99 12.85 -38.17
CA LEU A 433 12.89 11.41 -37.95
C LEU A 433 11.83 10.74 -38.84
N LEU A 434 10.69 11.39 -39.08
CA LEU A 434 9.68 10.90 -40.02
C LEU A 434 10.24 10.77 -41.44
N LYS A 435 11.02 11.75 -41.91
CA LYS A 435 11.73 11.64 -43.19
C LYS A 435 12.75 10.49 -43.23
N LYS A 436 13.45 10.23 -42.13
CA LYS A 436 14.40 9.11 -42.05
C LYS A 436 13.67 7.77 -42.09
N GLU A 437 12.52 7.65 -41.43
CA GLU A 437 11.68 6.45 -41.48
C GLU A 437 11.16 6.18 -42.89
N GLU A 438 10.65 7.21 -43.58
CA GLU A 438 10.20 7.11 -44.97
C GLU A 438 11.33 6.63 -45.89
N ASN A 439 12.52 7.21 -45.77
CA ASN A 439 13.70 6.77 -46.52
C ASN A 439 14.08 5.31 -46.21
N LEU A 440 14.03 4.90 -44.93
CA LEU A 440 14.35 3.54 -44.52
C LEU A 440 13.36 2.52 -45.11
N VAL A 441 12.08 2.88 -45.19
CA VAL A 441 11.04 2.07 -45.84
C VAL A 441 11.30 1.96 -47.33
N ASN A 442 11.64 3.06 -48.02
CA ASN A 442 11.96 3.04 -49.44
C ASN A 442 13.16 2.12 -49.76
N LEU A 443 14.24 2.22 -48.98
CA LEU A 443 15.42 1.34 -49.12
C LEU A 443 15.08 -0.15 -48.93
N ARG A 444 14.09 -0.47 -48.08
CA ARG A 444 13.61 -1.85 -47.90
C ARG A 444 12.82 -2.34 -49.12
N LEU A 445 12.00 -1.47 -49.71
CA LEU A 445 11.22 -1.77 -50.90
C LEU A 445 12.11 -1.98 -52.14
N GLU A 446 13.20 -1.21 -52.25
CA GLU A 446 14.21 -1.34 -53.31
C GLU A 446 15.14 -2.56 -53.13
N GLY A 447 15.04 -3.25 -51.98
CA GLY A 447 15.82 -4.46 -51.68
C GLY A 447 17.27 -4.19 -51.29
N GLU A 448 17.64 -2.93 -51.02
CA GLU A 448 19.01 -2.53 -50.69
C GLU A 448 19.45 -2.94 -49.28
N ILE A 449 18.49 -3.21 -48.39
CA ILE A 449 18.74 -3.56 -46.98
C ILE A 449 18.12 -4.90 -46.58
N SER A 450 18.84 -5.64 -45.74
CA SER A 450 18.36 -6.89 -45.15
C SER A 450 17.27 -6.62 -44.10
N ASP A 451 16.47 -7.65 -43.83
CA ASP A 451 15.39 -7.59 -42.84
C ASP A 451 15.90 -7.27 -41.43
N SER A 452 17.07 -7.80 -41.07
CA SER A 452 17.67 -7.56 -39.76
C SER A 452 18.08 -6.11 -39.57
N ILE A 453 18.71 -5.49 -40.59
CA ILE A 453 19.17 -4.10 -40.55
C ILE A 453 17.97 -3.14 -40.55
N TYR A 454 16.95 -3.44 -41.35
CA TYR A 454 15.70 -2.68 -41.35
C TYR A 454 15.05 -2.69 -39.97
N THR A 455 14.90 -3.87 -39.36
CA THR A 455 14.25 -4.04 -38.06
C THR A 455 15.00 -3.28 -36.96
N GLU A 456 16.33 -3.37 -36.94
CA GLU A 456 17.18 -2.65 -35.97
C GLU A 456 17.01 -1.13 -36.11
N LYS A 457 17.16 -0.58 -37.32
CA LYS A 457 17.05 0.86 -37.57
C LYS A 457 15.64 1.40 -37.41
N TYR A 458 14.63 0.61 -37.75
CA TYR A 458 13.23 0.97 -37.54
C TYR A 458 12.91 1.08 -36.05
N ASN A 459 13.40 0.13 -35.24
CA ASN A 459 13.20 0.14 -33.79
C ASN A 459 13.92 1.33 -33.12
N GLU A 460 15.14 1.68 -33.55
CA GLU A 460 15.86 2.86 -33.08
C GLU A 460 15.05 4.15 -33.36
N ILE A 461 14.62 4.34 -34.61
CA ILE A 461 13.86 5.53 -35.04
C ILE A 461 12.50 5.60 -34.34
N SER A 462 11.82 4.46 -34.19
CA SER A 462 10.51 4.38 -33.53
C SER A 462 10.61 4.76 -32.04
N SER A 463 11.64 4.25 -31.35
CA SER A 463 11.89 4.59 -29.94
C SER A 463 12.21 6.08 -29.74
N GLU A 464 13.02 6.67 -30.61
CA GLU A 464 13.36 8.10 -30.54
C GLU A 464 12.14 8.99 -30.85
N LYS A 465 11.29 8.59 -31.81
CA LYS A 465 10.02 9.27 -32.10
C LYS A 465 9.06 9.23 -30.93
N GLU A 466 8.92 8.07 -30.26
CA GLU A 466 8.04 7.91 -29.11
C GLU A 466 8.47 8.81 -27.95
N TYR A 467 9.78 8.85 -27.66
CA TYR A 467 10.36 9.76 -26.66
C TYR A 467 10.09 11.24 -26.98
N LEU A 468 10.38 11.69 -28.22
CA LEU A 468 10.18 13.09 -28.61
C LEU A 468 8.70 13.47 -28.69
N ALA A 469 7.81 12.53 -29.01
CA ALA A 469 6.36 12.76 -28.99
C ALA A 469 5.84 12.94 -27.56
N GLU A 470 6.31 12.15 -26.61
CA GLU A 470 5.99 12.31 -25.18
C GLU A 470 6.51 13.66 -24.65
N GLU A 471 7.75 14.01 -24.96
CA GLU A 471 8.36 15.28 -24.58
C GLU A 471 7.57 16.49 -25.15
N LYS A 472 7.13 16.39 -26.41
CA LYS A 472 6.26 17.39 -27.06
C LYS A 472 4.94 17.58 -26.30
N VAL A 473 4.25 16.49 -25.97
CA VAL A 473 2.97 16.54 -25.24
C VAL A 473 3.14 17.20 -23.86
N ASN A 474 4.23 16.90 -23.15
CA ASN A 474 4.53 17.50 -21.86
C ASN A 474 4.75 19.02 -21.95
N ILE A 475 5.47 19.48 -22.97
CA ILE A 475 5.71 20.92 -23.20
C ILE A 475 4.41 21.62 -23.62
N GLU A 476 3.59 21.02 -24.47
CA GLU A 476 2.27 21.56 -24.87
C GLU A 476 1.31 21.70 -23.67
N ALA A 477 1.30 20.72 -22.76
CA ALA A 477 0.51 20.78 -21.54
C ALA A 477 0.98 21.92 -20.61
N THR A 478 2.30 22.11 -20.51
CA THR A 478 2.91 23.20 -19.72
C THR A 478 2.55 24.56 -20.32
N LEU A 479 2.65 24.69 -21.64
CA LEU A 479 2.30 25.91 -22.38
C LEU A 479 0.82 26.28 -22.18
N LYS A 480 -0.08 25.30 -22.17
CA LYS A 480 -1.51 25.53 -21.90
C LYS A 480 -1.78 26.10 -20.51
N SER A 481 -1.03 25.64 -19.50
CA SER A 481 -1.12 26.19 -18.14
C SER A 481 -0.53 27.60 -18.04
N GLU A 482 0.55 27.86 -18.78
CA GLU A 482 1.19 29.17 -18.85
C GLU A 482 0.28 30.20 -19.52
N ILE A 483 -0.50 29.81 -20.52
CA ILE A 483 -1.48 30.71 -21.19
C ILE A 483 -2.53 31.23 -20.20
N ASP A 484 -3.07 30.39 -19.31
CA ASP A 484 -4.05 30.82 -18.29
C ASP A 484 -3.42 31.80 -17.28
N VAL A 485 -2.17 31.54 -16.90
CA VAL A 485 -1.39 32.44 -16.03
C VAL A 485 -1.11 33.77 -16.73
N LYS A 486 -0.65 33.74 -17.99
CA LYS A 486 -0.39 34.95 -18.81
C LYS A 486 -1.67 35.77 -19.03
N LYS A 487 -2.81 35.12 -19.23
CA LYS A 487 -4.11 35.80 -19.35
C LYS A 487 -4.46 36.57 -18.07
N ARG A 488 -4.35 35.92 -16.90
CA ARG A 488 -4.60 36.57 -15.60
C ARG A 488 -3.58 37.66 -15.28
N LEU A 489 -2.32 37.48 -15.65
CA LEU A 489 -1.29 38.51 -15.52
C LEU A 489 -1.57 39.72 -16.41
N THR A 490 -2.16 39.50 -17.60
CA THR A 490 -2.58 40.59 -18.50
C THR A 490 -3.76 41.37 -17.91
N GLU A 491 -4.77 40.68 -17.38
CA GLU A 491 -5.89 41.30 -16.66
C GLU A 491 -5.39 42.08 -15.43
N PHE A 492 -4.37 41.56 -14.74
CA PHE A 492 -3.73 42.23 -13.61
C PHE A 492 -2.90 43.45 -14.03
N LYS A 493 -2.15 43.39 -15.14
CA LYS A 493 -1.45 44.54 -15.73
C LYS A 493 -2.45 45.67 -16.00
N GLN A 494 -3.60 45.36 -16.58
CA GLN A 494 -4.67 46.33 -16.84
C GLN A 494 -5.24 46.93 -15.54
N LEU A 495 -5.44 46.12 -14.50
CA LEU A 495 -5.88 46.58 -13.18
C LEU A 495 -4.88 47.52 -12.51
N LEU A 496 -3.59 47.18 -12.53
CA LEU A 496 -2.51 48.01 -12.00
C LEU A 496 -2.40 49.34 -12.77
N SER A 497 -2.49 49.30 -14.10
CA SER A 497 -2.50 50.50 -14.95
C SER A 497 -3.74 51.39 -14.72
N SER A 498 -4.84 50.83 -14.20
CA SER A 498 -6.09 51.55 -13.94
C SER A 498 -6.13 52.32 -12.60
N GLN A 499 -5.03 52.34 -11.83
CA GLN A 499 -4.89 53.05 -10.54
C GLN A 499 -5.94 52.69 -9.45
N LYS A 500 -6.59 51.53 -9.55
CA LYS A 500 -7.51 51.05 -8.51
C LYS A 500 -6.76 50.26 -7.44
N ILE A 501 -6.77 50.76 -6.21
CA ILE A 501 -6.21 50.08 -5.04
C ILE A 501 -7.08 48.87 -4.69
N LEU A 502 -6.45 47.71 -4.42
CA LEU A 502 -7.16 46.55 -3.88
C LEU A 502 -7.80 46.84 -2.53
N THR A 503 -9.11 46.62 -2.45
CA THR A 503 -9.91 46.78 -1.24
C THR A 503 -9.91 45.54 -0.36
N GLU A 504 -9.81 44.35 -0.97
CA GLU A 504 -9.83 43.04 -0.31
C GLU A 504 -8.64 42.16 -0.74
N PHE A 505 -8.38 41.09 0.02
CA PHE A 505 -7.33 40.14 -0.29
C PHE A 505 -7.67 39.37 -1.57
N ASP A 506 -6.85 39.54 -2.60
CA ASP A 506 -6.90 38.72 -3.81
C ASP A 506 -5.75 37.72 -3.85
N ARG A 507 -6.10 36.45 -3.99
CA ARG A 507 -5.15 35.34 -4.03
C ARG A 507 -4.18 35.42 -5.21
N THR A 508 -4.67 35.76 -6.39
CA THR A 508 -3.87 35.79 -7.62
C THR A 508 -2.82 36.89 -7.52
N VAL A 509 -3.23 38.05 -7.00
CA VAL A 509 -2.34 39.18 -6.74
C VAL A 509 -1.31 38.84 -5.67
N PHE A 510 -1.75 38.17 -4.60
CA PHE A 510 -0.83 37.71 -3.57
C PHE A 510 0.24 36.76 -4.14
N GLU A 511 -0.16 35.75 -4.92
CA GLU A 511 0.77 34.78 -5.51
C GLU A 511 1.68 35.38 -6.60
N SER A 512 1.30 36.49 -7.25
CA SER A 512 2.11 37.14 -8.28
C SER A 512 3.22 38.02 -7.70
N ILE A 513 2.93 38.78 -6.62
CA ILE A 513 3.87 39.76 -6.06
C ILE A 513 4.71 39.18 -4.92
N VAL A 514 4.16 38.25 -4.13
CA VAL A 514 4.84 37.74 -2.92
C VAL A 514 5.60 36.45 -3.24
N GLU A 515 6.88 36.42 -2.89
CA GLU A 515 7.69 35.21 -2.95
C GLU A 515 7.40 34.33 -1.72
N LYS A 516 7.51 34.91 -0.52
CA LYS A 516 7.22 34.22 0.75
C LYS A 516 6.95 35.19 1.90
N ILE A 517 6.35 34.68 2.97
CA ILE A 517 6.16 35.40 4.24
C ILE A 517 6.84 34.63 5.37
N ILE A 518 7.70 35.32 6.12
CA ILE A 518 8.30 34.80 7.34
C ILE A 518 7.44 35.26 8.53
N VAL A 519 6.97 34.30 9.32
CA VAL A 519 6.13 34.52 10.50
C VAL A 519 6.94 34.26 11.77
N GLY A 520 6.99 35.28 12.63
CA GLY A 520 7.77 35.32 13.86
C GLY A 520 9.18 35.87 13.62
N GLY A 521 9.65 36.72 14.52
CA GLY A 521 10.97 37.34 14.41
C GLY A 521 11.36 38.10 15.68
N VAL A 522 12.39 38.93 15.57
CA VAL A 522 12.86 39.83 16.63
C VAL A 522 12.59 41.26 16.17
N ASN A 523 11.90 42.06 17.00
CA ASN A 523 11.62 43.46 16.72
C ASN A 523 12.90 44.32 16.82
N SER A 524 12.84 45.56 16.33
CA SER A 524 13.90 46.57 16.43
C SER A 524 14.45 46.74 17.86
N ASP A 525 13.62 46.51 18.87
CA ASP A 525 13.97 46.65 20.30
C ASP A 525 14.61 45.38 20.89
N GLY A 526 15.02 44.41 20.06
CA GLY A 526 15.58 43.13 20.51
C GLY A 526 14.57 42.16 21.15
N LYS A 527 13.28 42.50 21.19
CA LYS A 527 12.22 41.66 21.75
C LYS A 527 11.66 40.66 20.73
N ILE A 528 11.51 39.41 21.14
CA ILE A 528 10.91 38.34 20.34
C ILE A 528 9.42 38.62 20.09
N ASP A 529 9.01 38.71 18.82
CA ASP A 529 7.61 38.84 18.43
C ASP A 529 7.15 37.67 17.55
N PRO A 530 6.43 36.70 18.11
CA PRO A 530 5.88 35.57 17.37
C PRO A 530 4.82 35.92 16.31
N ALA A 531 4.32 37.16 16.32
CA ALA A 531 3.30 37.63 15.38
C ALA A 531 3.86 38.63 14.35
N MET A 532 5.17 38.87 14.33
CA MET A 532 5.82 39.61 13.25
C MET A 532 5.61 38.86 11.93
N SER A 533 5.30 39.61 10.87
CA SER A 533 5.14 39.07 9.52
C SER A 533 6.06 39.87 8.60
N THR A 534 7.13 39.24 8.14
CA THR A 534 8.04 39.79 7.14
C THR A 534 7.62 39.27 5.79
N ILE A 535 7.14 40.16 4.93
CA ILE A 535 6.70 39.84 3.57
C ILE A 535 7.87 40.11 2.64
N ILE A 536 8.24 39.11 1.84
CA ILE A 536 9.30 39.19 0.85
C ILE A 536 8.64 39.17 -0.52
N PHE A 537 8.79 40.26 -1.26
CA PHE A 537 8.25 40.41 -2.60
C PHE A 537 9.23 39.83 -3.62
N LYS A 538 8.72 39.40 -4.77
CA LYS A 538 9.56 38.88 -5.87
C LYS A 538 10.53 39.93 -6.42
N THR A 539 10.24 41.22 -6.23
CA THR A 539 11.15 42.33 -6.55
C THR A 539 12.36 42.40 -5.61
N GLY A 540 12.43 41.56 -4.58
CA GLY A 540 13.49 41.54 -3.57
C GLY A 540 13.25 42.47 -2.39
N GLU A 541 12.23 43.34 -2.45
CA GLU A 541 11.88 44.20 -1.33
C GLU A 541 11.29 43.41 -0.15
N THR A 542 11.54 43.90 1.06
CA THR A 542 11.04 43.28 2.28
C THR A 542 10.28 44.28 3.14
N GLN A 543 9.09 43.88 3.61
CA GLN A 543 8.24 44.70 4.45
C GLN A 543 7.93 43.98 5.76
N ASN A 544 8.28 44.60 6.88
CA ASN A 544 8.00 44.10 8.21
C ASN A 544 6.68 44.65 8.73
N LYS A 545 5.74 43.78 9.09
CA LYS A 545 4.43 44.14 9.64
C LYS A 545 4.17 43.47 10.98
N ASN A 546 3.42 44.17 11.84
CA ASN A 546 3.03 43.65 13.14
C ASN A 546 1.68 42.93 13.02
N GLY A 547 1.71 41.61 12.86
CA GLY A 547 0.52 40.76 12.76
C GLY A 547 -0.38 40.76 14.01
N LYS A 548 0.00 41.41 15.14
CA LYS A 548 -0.94 41.62 16.26
C LYS A 548 -2.02 42.65 15.93
N LYS A 549 -1.74 43.64 15.08
CA LYS A 549 -2.68 44.70 14.70
C LYS A 549 -3.90 44.15 13.95
N PHE A 550 -3.72 43.04 13.24
CA PHE A 550 -4.71 42.45 12.33
C PHE A 550 -5.45 41.24 12.91
N LYS A 551 -5.27 40.95 14.20
CA LYS A 551 -6.02 39.87 14.86
C LYS A 551 -7.47 40.26 15.04
N SER A 552 -8.35 39.28 14.88
CA SER A 552 -9.77 39.46 15.17
C SER A 552 -9.96 39.95 16.62
N LYS A 553 -10.84 40.95 16.83
CA LYS A 553 -11.17 41.41 18.18
C LYS A 553 -11.79 40.24 18.96
N ARG A 554 -11.37 40.03 20.20
CA ARG A 554 -11.99 39.00 21.06
C ARG A 554 -13.47 39.37 21.24
N LYS A 555 -14.40 38.45 20.94
CA LYS A 555 -15.85 38.66 21.10
C LYS A 555 -16.26 39.14 22.52
N ASN A 556 -15.42 38.91 23.54
CA ASN A 556 -15.65 39.34 24.93
C ASN A 556 -14.82 40.57 25.36
N ALA A 557 -14.19 41.31 24.44
CA ALA A 557 -13.40 42.49 24.79
C ALA A 557 -14.32 43.68 25.10
N LYS A 558 -14.33 44.15 26.37
CA LYS A 558 -14.91 45.45 26.74
C LYS A 558 -14.30 46.53 25.84
N LEU A 559 -15.14 47.32 25.16
CA LEU A 559 -14.68 48.52 24.44
C LEU A 559 -14.01 49.45 25.45
N LYS A 560 -12.69 49.65 25.32
CA LYS A 560 -12.04 50.80 25.98
C LYS A 560 -12.44 52.04 25.19
N SER A 561 -13.30 52.86 25.77
CA SER A 561 -13.51 54.24 25.32
C SER A 561 -12.29 55.06 25.71
N ASP A 562 -11.64 55.68 24.73
CA ASP A 562 -10.68 56.75 24.97
C ASP A 562 -11.41 57.94 25.58
N LYS A 563 -11.41 58.02 26.91
CA LYS A 563 -11.71 59.27 27.63
C LYS A 563 -10.48 59.62 28.45
N LEU A 564 -9.82 60.71 28.06
CA LEU A 564 -8.92 61.46 28.92
C LEU A 564 -9.64 61.74 30.25
N CYS A 565 -9.07 61.28 31.35
CA CYS A 565 -9.46 61.74 32.68
C CYS A 565 -8.28 62.49 33.29
N SER A 566 -8.55 63.74 33.62
CA SER A 566 -7.69 64.71 34.26
C SER A 566 -7.28 64.32 35.68
N GLN A 567 -5.99 64.54 35.94
CA GLN A 567 -5.26 64.85 37.18
C GLN A 567 -5.89 64.71 38.59
N ASN A 568 -4.96 64.33 39.50
CA ASN A 568 -4.86 64.55 40.95
C ASN A 568 -5.70 63.65 41.87
N SER A 569 -5.24 63.19 43.02
CA SER A 569 -3.92 63.14 43.69
C SER A 569 -4.04 62.12 44.84
N ASP A 570 -2.88 61.73 45.38
CA ASP A 570 -2.68 61.25 46.75
C ASP A 570 -2.89 59.76 47.11
N GLU A 571 -1.71 59.12 47.21
CA GLU A 571 -1.15 58.47 48.40
C GLU A 571 -1.52 57.02 48.78
N ASN A 572 -0.45 56.20 48.72
CA ASN A 572 0.02 55.26 49.75
C ASN A 572 -0.81 53.99 50.06
N LYS A 573 -0.38 52.82 49.53
CA LYS A 573 0.61 51.91 50.17
C LYS A 573 0.56 50.47 49.59
N LYS A 574 1.71 50.07 49.05
CA LYS A 574 2.47 48.81 49.24
C LYS A 574 1.80 47.41 49.24
N LEU A 575 2.37 46.61 48.32
CA LEU A 575 2.90 45.23 48.42
C LEU A 575 1.98 43.99 48.27
N TYR A 576 2.26 43.30 47.16
CA TYR A 576 2.22 41.87 46.84
C TYR A 576 2.17 40.86 48.02
N SER A 577 1.37 39.80 47.86
CA SER A 577 1.85 38.43 47.58
C SER A 577 0.69 37.46 47.32
N GLN A 578 1.01 36.41 46.57
CA GLN A 578 0.19 35.26 46.17
C GLN A 578 -0.19 34.40 47.39
N GLU A 579 -1.20 33.52 47.26
CA GLU A 579 -1.13 32.09 47.57
C GLU A 579 -2.39 31.39 46.98
N ILE A 580 -2.22 30.46 46.01
CA ILE A 580 -2.12 29.00 46.13
C ILE A 580 -3.48 28.33 46.39
N ASP A 581 -3.96 27.58 45.40
CA ASP A 581 -4.81 26.40 45.60
C ASP A 581 -4.31 25.29 44.66
N ASN A 582 -3.50 24.39 45.23
CA ASN A 582 -3.49 22.97 44.88
C ASN A 582 -4.64 22.34 45.71
N THR A 583 -5.41 21.34 45.28
CA THR A 583 -4.93 20.03 44.84
C THR A 583 -6.12 19.18 44.33
N CYS A 584 -5.83 18.36 43.31
CA CYS A 584 -6.24 16.97 43.04
C CYS A 584 -7.69 16.44 43.10
N GLY A 585 -8.04 15.67 42.05
CA GLY A 585 -8.60 14.33 42.23
C GLY A 585 -9.63 13.86 41.18
N GLY A 586 -9.34 12.76 40.46
CA GLY A 586 -10.40 11.87 39.97
C GLY A 586 -10.41 11.49 38.49
N SER A 587 -9.50 10.60 38.09
CA SER A 587 -9.61 9.75 36.89
C SER A 587 -10.61 8.61 37.10
N ILE A 588 -11.55 8.36 36.17
CA ILE A 588 -12.34 7.13 36.11
C ILE A 588 -12.36 6.58 34.68
N THR A 589 -11.80 5.37 34.56
CA THR A 589 -11.94 4.40 33.48
C THR A 589 -13.31 3.73 33.51
N ALA A 590 -13.91 3.47 32.34
CA ALA A 590 -15.07 2.60 32.23
C ALA A 590 -14.87 1.59 31.07
N TYR A 591 -14.78 0.32 31.45
CA TYR A 591 -15.00 -0.87 30.63
C TYR A 591 -16.44 -1.35 30.88
N THR A 592 -17.08 -1.91 29.84
CA THR A 592 -18.11 -2.98 29.77
C THR A 592 -18.99 -2.68 28.54
N ARG A 593 -19.39 -3.63 27.69
CA ARG A 593 -19.58 -5.07 27.84
C ARG A 593 -19.37 -5.75 26.49
#